data_AF-A0A0L0SX65-F1
#
_entry.id   AF-A0A0L0SX65-F1
#
_cell.length_a   1.000
_cell.length_b   1.000
_cell.length_c   1.000
_cell.angle_alpha   90.00
_cell.angle_beta   90.00
_cell.angle_gamma   90.00
#
_symmetry.space_group_name_H-M   'P 1'
#
loop_
_entity.id
_entity.type
_entity.pdbx_description
1 polymer ?
#
loop_
_entity_poly.entity_id
_entity_poly.type
_entity_poly.pdbx_seq_one_letter_code
_entity_poly.pdbx_strand_id
1 'polypeptide(L)'
;MTWPQQQQQQQQQQYQQQQYQQQYQQQQYQQQQFPPLGATSAPPAKPAVMSYAAMAAAPPVQHANPSYHGVAPAAASMGYQQTPSRPVGNVNTNVQLSDFIGDLWDADENRFVPGRDFVLDIQSGKSVGDSFDAAAHPLFQHVDKQKFLSIPTFAAFYALLDNYVDQTGIAEQVTKQERQEEFTFLEAVMKTRVGQMAFEFAKAKQWFNGSVEQWRAFLHKLWFTLHKRETHGDTSPFEHIFVGEIRGGQVIGFHNWITIFLAESKRILDYQGYIWPRRRHSAQPTNDTHLLKLQFLYRGKRKPLSTSLIGVSPEFELMLYTLSYLSGKGKVNCVLDDSDCGVIVHINGQGANRMIGSAYIEMSD
;
A
#
# COMPACT_ATOMS: atom_id res chain seq x y z
N MET A 1 -9.59 44.50 -26.45
CA MET A 1 -10.20 43.88 -25.26
C MET A 1 -10.81 44.98 -24.43
N THR A 2 -12.08 44.85 -24.03
CA THR A 2 -12.77 45.87 -23.25
C THR A 2 -12.28 45.83 -21.79
N TRP A 3 -12.23 46.99 -21.13
CA TRP A 3 -11.80 47.17 -19.73
C TRP A 3 -12.36 46.13 -18.72
N PRO A 4 -13.61 45.62 -18.85
CA PRO A 4 -14.14 44.58 -17.96
C PRO A 4 -13.47 43.20 -18.12
N GLN A 5 -13.00 42.84 -19.32
CA GLN A 5 -12.34 41.54 -19.56
C GLN A 5 -10.93 41.47 -18.93
N GLN A 6 -10.20 42.58 -18.90
CA GLN A 6 -8.88 42.63 -18.27
C GLN A 6 -8.96 42.50 -16.74
N GLN A 7 -9.99 43.10 -16.11
CA GLN A 7 -10.22 42.95 -14.67
C GLN A 7 -10.59 41.51 -14.29
N GLN A 8 -11.39 40.84 -15.12
CA GLN A 8 -11.77 39.45 -14.88
C GLN A 8 -10.55 38.51 -15.00
N GLN A 9 -9.66 38.78 -15.96
CA GLN A 9 -8.43 38.01 -16.14
C GLN A 9 -7.41 38.25 -15.01
N GLN A 10 -7.31 39.48 -14.49
CA GLN A 10 -6.49 39.79 -13.32
C GLN A 10 -7.01 39.11 -12.04
N GLN A 11 -8.33 39.10 -11.81
CA GLN A 11 -8.92 38.37 -10.69
C GLN A 11 -8.63 36.87 -10.78
N GLN A 12 -8.71 36.29 -11.99
CA GLN A 12 -8.42 34.88 -12.19
C GLN A 12 -6.95 34.54 -11.92
N GLN A 13 -6.02 35.42 -12.33
CA GLN A 13 -4.60 35.26 -12.03
C GLN A 13 -4.30 35.41 -10.54
N GLN A 14 -4.92 36.38 -9.85
CA GLN A 14 -4.77 36.54 -8.40
C GLN A 14 -5.33 35.33 -7.64
N TYR A 15 -6.48 34.80 -8.07
CA TYR A 15 -7.04 33.59 -7.48
C TYR A 15 -6.10 32.39 -7.65
N GLN A 16 -5.55 32.19 -8.84
CA GLN A 16 -4.57 31.13 -9.10
C GLN A 16 -3.28 31.31 -8.27
N GLN A 17 -2.82 32.54 -8.10
CA GLN A 17 -1.62 32.83 -7.32
C GLN A 17 -1.84 32.61 -5.81
N GLN A 18 -3.04 32.90 -5.30
CA GLN A 18 -3.42 32.57 -3.92
C GLN A 18 -3.52 31.05 -3.69
N GLN A 19 -4.10 30.31 -4.65
CA GLN A 19 -4.13 28.85 -4.59
C GLN A 19 -2.72 28.26 -4.59
N TYR A 20 -1.82 28.79 -5.43
CA TYR A 20 -0.41 28.38 -5.48
C TYR A 20 0.31 28.65 -4.15
N GLN A 21 0.11 29.82 -3.54
CA GLN A 21 0.73 30.16 -2.25
C GLN A 21 0.20 29.29 -1.10
N GLN A 22 -1.11 28.99 -1.07
CA GLN A 22 -1.67 28.07 -0.08
C GLN A 22 -1.12 26.65 -0.25
N GLN A 23 -0.97 26.20 -1.50
CA GLN A 23 -0.38 24.91 -1.81
C GLN A 23 1.11 24.84 -1.40
N TYR A 24 1.87 25.91 -1.62
CA TYR A 24 3.28 26.01 -1.21
C TYR A 24 3.45 26.02 0.31
N GLN A 25 2.60 26.77 1.03
CA GLN A 25 2.60 26.77 2.50
C GLN A 25 2.16 25.41 3.07
N GLN A 26 1.23 24.71 2.42
CA GLN A 26 0.88 23.34 2.80
C GLN A 26 2.00 22.34 2.53
N GLN A 27 2.74 22.46 1.42
CA GLN A 27 3.94 21.64 1.19
C GLN A 27 5.00 21.82 2.27
N GLN A 28 5.20 23.06 2.74
CA GLN A 28 6.12 23.34 3.85
C GLN A 28 5.65 22.72 5.18
N TYR A 29 4.34 22.81 5.48
CA TYR A 29 3.75 22.15 6.66
C TYR A 29 3.81 20.62 6.57
N GLN A 30 3.68 20.07 5.35
CA GLN A 30 3.74 18.63 5.09
C GLN A 30 5.16 18.07 5.18
N GLN A 31 6.21 18.81 4.77
CA GLN A 31 7.61 18.42 5.02
C GLN A 31 7.93 18.30 6.52
N GLN A 32 7.17 18.99 7.39
CA GLN A 32 7.29 18.85 8.84
C GLN A 32 6.51 17.65 9.40
N GLN A 33 5.44 17.20 8.71
CA GLN A 33 4.57 16.10 9.15
C GLN A 33 4.99 14.73 8.57
N PHE A 34 5.61 14.72 7.40
CA PHE A 34 6.15 13.55 6.69
C PHE A 34 7.47 13.96 6.01
N PRO A 35 8.58 14.07 6.76
CA PRO A 35 9.87 14.39 6.17
C PRO A 35 10.32 13.25 5.24
N PRO A 36 10.95 13.54 4.10
CA PRO A 36 11.61 12.52 3.29
C PRO A 36 12.68 11.81 4.14
N LEU A 37 12.76 10.49 4.03
CA LEU A 37 13.77 9.68 4.72
C LEU A 37 15.14 10.00 4.11
N GLY A 38 15.85 10.95 4.73
CA GLY A 38 17.17 11.40 4.27
C GLY A 38 17.51 12.85 4.62
N ALA A 39 16.56 13.66 5.08
CA ALA A 39 16.85 15.01 5.55
C ALA A 39 17.36 14.99 7.00
N THR A 40 18.56 14.45 7.23
CA THR A 40 19.31 14.84 8.42
C THR A 40 19.78 16.27 8.24
N SER A 41 19.50 17.08 9.26
CA SER A 41 20.01 18.42 9.48
C SER A 41 21.50 18.54 9.16
N ALA A 42 21.85 19.66 8.51
CA ALA A 42 23.15 20.31 8.35
C ALA A 42 24.42 19.55 8.83
N PRO A 43 25.49 19.52 8.01
CA PRO A 43 26.73 18.82 8.35
C PRO A 43 27.33 19.39 9.64
N PRO A 44 27.78 18.55 10.59
CA PRO A 44 28.56 19.05 11.72
C PRO A 44 29.84 19.69 11.17
N ALA A 45 30.15 20.88 11.66
CA ALA A 45 31.39 21.58 11.37
C ALA A 45 32.59 20.65 11.63
N LYS A 46 33.54 20.65 10.69
CA LYS A 46 34.81 19.92 10.79
C LYS A 46 35.44 20.12 12.18
N PRO A 47 35.77 19.07 12.94
CA PRO A 47 36.65 19.22 14.07
C PRO A 47 38.09 19.44 13.59
N ALA A 48 38.78 20.36 14.25
CA ALA A 48 40.22 20.55 14.16
C ALA A 48 40.98 19.31 14.69
N VAL A 49 42.23 19.16 14.26
CA VAL A 49 43.05 17.95 14.35
C VAL A 49 43.78 17.79 15.71
N MET A 50 43.96 16.54 16.14
CA MET A 50 44.86 15.97 17.19
C MET A 50 44.46 16.21 18.67
N SER A 51 44.63 15.30 19.64
CA SER A 51 45.56 14.17 19.84
C SER A 51 45.02 13.06 20.78
N TYR A 52 45.67 11.90 20.75
CA TYR A 52 45.47 10.69 21.58
C TYR A 52 45.50 10.91 23.12
N ALA A 53 44.68 10.16 23.88
CA ALA A 53 45.11 9.20 24.93
C ALA A 53 44.02 8.86 25.99
N ALA A 54 43.93 7.55 26.29
CA ALA A 54 43.75 6.91 27.61
C ALA A 54 42.38 6.83 28.35
N MET A 55 42.01 5.56 28.61
CA MET A 55 41.41 5.00 29.88
C MET A 55 39.95 5.35 30.22
N ALA A 56 39.15 4.58 30.97
CA ALA A 56 39.02 3.18 31.38
C ALA A 56 37.72 3.10 32.24
N ALA A 57 37.00 1.97 32.20
CA ALA A 57 36.12 1.36 33.23
C ALA A 57 35.00 2.13 33.99
N ALA A 58 33.74 1.63 33.82
CA ALA A 58 32.61 1.33 34.78
C ALA A 58 32.15 2.36 35.88
N PRO A 59 30.97 2.27 36.56
CA PRO A 59 29.97 1.18 36.69
C PRO A 59 28.45 1.63 36.63
N PRO A 60 27.44 0.76 36.89
CA PRO A 60 26.01 1.11 36.81
C PRO A 60 25.38 1.45 38.19
N VAL A 61 24.28 2.21 38.18
CA VAL A 61 23.52 2.59 39.40
C VAL A 61 22.10 2.01 39.35
N GLN A 62 21.76 1.24 40.39
CA GLN A 62 20.43 0.75 40.76
C GLN A 62 19.71 1.76 41.66
N HIS A 63 18.38 1.91 41.57
CA HIS A 63 17.46 2.21 42.69
C HIS A 63 16.03 1.81 42.24
N ALA A 64 15.40 0.79 42.82
CA ALA A 64 14.68 0.73 44.11
C ALA A 64 13.23 1.24 44.04
N ASN A 65 12.30 0.29 44.20
CA ASN A 65 10.83 0.44 44.28
C ASN A 65 10.40 0.75 45.73
N PRO A 66 9.21 1.33 45.95
CA PRO A 66 8.40 0.88 47.08
C PRO A 66 6.95 0.58 46.71
N SER A 67 6.49 -0.49 47.36
CA SER A 67 5.18 -1.14 47.31
C SER A 67 4.05 -0.30 47.92
N TYR A 68 2.83 -0.46 47.41
CA TYR A 68 1.59 -0.21 48.15
C TYR A 68 0.60 -1.37 47.96
N HIS A 69 0.05 -1.84 49.07
CA HIS A 69 -0.96 -2.88 49.19
C HIS A 69 -2.38 -2.33 48.90
N GLY A 70 -3.22 -3.14 48.27
CA GLY A 70 -4.65 -2.83 48.07
C GLY A 70 -5.43 -3.96 47.38
N VAL A 71 -5.85 -4.92 48.21
CA VAL A 71 -6.84 -6.01 48.08
C VAL A 71 -7.76 -6.01 46.84
N ALA A 72 -7.79 -7.15 46.14
CA ALA A 72 -8.76 -7.54 45.10
C ALA A 72 -10.03 -8.20 45.67
N PRO A 73 -11.10 -8.35 44.86
CA PRO A 73 -11.89 -9.57 44.87
C PRO A 73 -11.81 -10.32 43.54
N ALA A 74 -11.97 -11.64 43.64
CA ALA A 74 -11.64 -12.66 42.65
C ALA A 74 -12.82 -13.10 41.77
N ALA A 75 -12.50 -13.51 40.53
CA ALA A 75 -13.09 -14.59 39.71
C ALA A 75 -12.65 -14.38 38.25
N ALA A 76 -12.19 -15.33 37.44
CA ALA A 76 -11.95 -16.75 37.55
C ALA A 76 -10.83 -17.11 36.54
N SER A 77 -9.89 -17.95 36.95
CA SER A 77 -8.80 -18.45 36.10
C SER A 77 -9.31 -19.57 35.18
N MET A 78 -9.48 -19.28 33.89
CA MET A 78 -9.42 -20.31 32.84
C MET A 78 -8.01 -20.30 32.24
N GLY A 79 -7.32 -21.42 32.39
CA GLY A 79 -5.94 -21.59 31.94
C GLY A 79 -5.82 -21.47 30.43
N TYR A 80 -4.96 -20.56 29.97
CA TYR A 80 -4.43 -20.60 28.62
C TYR A 80 -3.42 -21.76 28.54
N GLN A 81 -3.88 -22.89 28.00
CA GLN A 81 -2.96 -23.89 27.48
C GLN A 81 -2.22 -23.29 26.29
N GLN A 82 -0.88 -23.21 26.40
CA GLN A 82 0.00 -22.94 25.28
C GLN A 82 -0.24 -24.01 24.20
N THR A 83 -0.76 -23.62 23.05
CA THR A 83 -0.78 -24.49 21.88
C THR A 83 0.64 -24.59 21.33
N PRO A 84 1.15 -25.80 21.00
CA PRO A 84 2.50 -25.94 20.48
C PRO A 84 2.57 -25.33 19.07
N SER A 85 3.58 -24.50 18.84
CA SER A 85 4.02 -24.04 17.53
C SER A 85 4.21 -25.23 16.59
N ARG A 86 3.38 -25.32 15.53
CA ARG A 86 3.55 -26.33 14.48
C ARG A 86 4.80 -26.01 13.64
N PRO A 87 5.63 -27.02 13.31
CA PRO A 87 6.67 -26.85 12.32
C PRO A 87 6.03 -26.50 10.96
N VAL A 88 6.65 -25.57 10.23
CA VAL A 88 6.30 -25.23 8.84
C VAL A 88 6.61 -26.44 7.95
N GLY A 89 5.65 -27.35 7.79
CA GLY A 89 5.81 -28.59 7.04
C GLY A 89 4.98 -28.60 5.75
N ASN A 90 5.63 -28.97 4.65
CA ASN A 90 5.10 -29.34 3.32
C ASN A 90 3.75 -28.74 2.92
N VAL A 91 3.78 -27.69 2.08
CA VAL A 91 2.60 -27.25 1.33
C VAL A 91 2.08 -28.43 0.49
N ASN A 92 0.86 -28.88 0.77
CA ASN A 92 0.21 -29.97 0.04
C ASN A 92 -0.06 -29.52 -1.41
N THR A 93 0.53 -30.21 -2.38
CA THR A 93 0.46 -29.88 -3.81
C THR A 93 -0.96 -29.93 -4.38
N ASN A 94 -1.91 -30.58 -3.67
CA ASN A 94 -3.32 -30.64 -4.06
C ASN A 94 -4.13 -29.38 -3.67
N VAL A 95 -3.61 -28.50 -2.81
CA VAL A 95 -4.32 -27.28 -2.37
C VAL A 95 -4.53 -26.34 -3.54
N GLN A 96 -5.78 -25.96 -3.83
CA GLN A 96 -6.05 -25.00 -4.90
C GLN A 96 -5.57 -23.60 -4.50
N LEU A 97 -5.17 -22.79 -5.48
CA LEU A 97 -4.79 -21.40 -5.19
C LEU A 97 -5.92 -20.61 -4.52
N SER A 98 -7.18 -20.93 -4.83
CA SER A 98 -8.36 -20.33 -4.17
C SER A 98 -8.33 -20.47 -2.65
N ASP A 99 -7.94 -21.64 -2.16
CA ASP A 99 -7.96 -21.97 -0.74
C ASP A 99 -6.71 -21.40 -0.07
N PHE A 100 -5.57 -21.48 -0.76
CA PHE A 100 -4.31 -20.94 -0.29
C PHE A 100 -4.33 -19.41 -0.13
N ILE A 101 -5.18 -18.70 -0.88
CA ILE A 101 -5.39 -17.26 -0.70
C ILE A 101 -5.95 -16.97 0.70
N GLY A 102 -6.83 -17.83 1.23
CA GLY A 102 -7.30 -17.74 2.61
C GLY A 102 -6.16 -17.96 3.61
N ASP A 103 -5.30 -18.95 3.38
CA ASP A 103 -4.11 -19.18 4.22
C ASP A 103 -3.16 -17.98 4.22
N LEU A 104 -2.96 -17.32 3.06
CA LEU A 104 -2.17 -16.09 2.96
C LEU A 104 -2.82 -14.93 3.69
N TRP A 105 -4.15 -14.84 3.64
CA TRP A 105 -4.90 -13.82 4.36
C TRP A 105 -4.70 -13.98 5.87
N ASP A 106 -4.81 -15.19 6.40
CA ASP A 106 -4.60 -15.45 7.82
C ASP A 106 -3.15 -15.22 8.25
N ALA A 107 -2.19 -15.41 7.34
CA ALA A 107 -0.77 -15.19 7.56
C ALA A 107 -0.31 -13.73 7.46
N ASP A 108 -1.18 -12.79 7.09
CA ASP A 108 -0.86 -11.36 6.97
C ASP A 108 -0.78 -10.69 8.35
N GLU A 109 0.31 -10.99 9.08
CA GLU A 109 0.57 -10.48 10.44
C GLU A 109 0.74 -8.95 10.50
N ASN A 110 1.14 -8.34 9.38
CA ASN A 110 1.34 -6.90 9.28
C ASN A 110 0.06 -6.13 8.90
N ARG A 111 -1.03 -6.83 8.59
CA ARG A 111 -2.33 -6.22 8.32
C ARG A 111 -2.72 -5.26 9.45
N PHE A 112 -3.23 -4.11 9.04
CA PHE A 112 -3.80 -3.12 9.92
C PHE A 112 -5.19 -3.57 10.36
N VAL A 113 -5.51 -3.43 11.64
CA VAL A 113 -6.78 -3.84 12.24
C VAL A 113 -7.70 -2.63 12.36
N PRO A 114 -8.94 -2.69 11.85
CA PRO A 114 -9.92 -1.62 11.99
C PRO A 114 -10.21 -1.29 13.47
N GLY A 115 -10.46 -0.02 13.77
CA GLY A 115 -10.71 0.47 15.13
C GLY A 115 -9.48 0.52 16.05
N ARG A 116 -8.36 -0.12 15.66
CA ARG A 116 -7.08 -0.09 16.39
C ARG A 116 -6.01 0.66 15.61
N ASP A 117 -5.71 0.21 14.40
CA ASP A 117 -4.62 0.75 13.58
C ASP A 117 -5.13 1.75 12.53
N PHE A 118 -6.42 1.74 12.22
CA PHE A 118 -7.07 2.76 11.40
C PHE A 118 -8.55 2.91 11.77
N VAL A 119 -9.12 4.06 11.44
CA VAL A 119 -10.55 4.37 11.57
C VAL A 119 -11.05 4.97 10.27
N LEU A 120 -12.11 4.38 9.72
CA LEU A 120 -12.77 4.87 8.51
C LEU A 120 -13.99 5.75 8.83
N ASP A 121 -14.29 6.68 7.93
CA ASP A 121 -15.60 7.30 7.76
C ASP A 121 -16.21 6.85 6.43
N ILE A 122 -16.88 5.69 6.42
CA ILE A 122 -17.40 5.13 5.17
C ILE A 122 -18.58 5.94 4.59
N GLN A 123 -19.23 6.77 5.41
CA GLN A 123 -20.30 7.69 5.00
C GLN A 123 -21.42 6.99 4.21
N SER A 124 -21.92 7.62 3.14
CA SER A 124 -23.07 7.11 2.39
C SER A 124 -22.68 6.34 1.14
N GLY A 125 -23.45 5.30 0.85
CA GLY A 125 -23.31 4.50 -0.35
C GLY A 125 -24.08 5.07 -1.53
N LYS A 126 -23.62 4.78 -2.74
CA LYS A 126 -24.21 5.23 -4.01
C LYS A 126 -24.14 4.16 -5.10
N SER A 127 -24.86 4.36 -6.19
CA SER A 127 -24.91 3.40 -7.31
C SER A 127 -23.74 3.60 -8.28
N VAL A 128 -23.39 2.52 -8.99
CA VAL A 128 -22.42 2.60 -10.10
C VAL A 128 -22.97 3.56 -11.16
N GLY A 129 -22.29 4.69 -11.37
CA GLY A 129 -22.66 5.71 -12.36
C GLY A 129 -23.15 7.03 -11.76
N ASP A 130 -23.52 7.03 -10.48
CA ASP A 130 -23.87 8.26 -9.78
C ASP A 130 -22.69 9.22 -9.73
N SER A 131 -22.91 10.50 -9.99
CA SER A 131 -21.86 11.53 -10.07
C SER A 131 -21.85 12.51 -8.89
N PHE A 132 -22.90 12.52 -8.07
CA PHE A 132 -23.00 13.37 -6.88
C PHE A 132 -22.00 12.93 -5.80
N ASP A 133 -21.58 13.84 -4.94
CA ASP A 133 -20.74 13.48 -3.81
C ASP A 133 -21.59 12.93 -2.65
N ALA A 134 -21.32 11.69 -2.22
CA ALA A 134 -21.99 11.03 -1.11
C ALA A 134 -21.15 11.03 0.19
N ALA A 135 -19.97 11.68 0.16
CA ALA A 135 -19.02 11.69 1.25
C ALA A 135 -18.45 13.10 1.45
N ALA A 136 -18.96 13.83 2.44
CA ALA A 136 -18.50 15.17 2.77
C ALA A 136 -17.12 15.19 3.48
N HIS A 137 -16.64 14.04 3.96
CA HIS A 137 -15.41 13.90 4.73
C HIS A 137 -14.43 12.91 4.05
N PRO A 138 -13.13 12.95 4.40
CA PRO A 138 -12.19 11.90 4.03
C PRO A 138 -12.63 10.51 4.49
N LEU A 139 -12.32 9.47 3.71
CA LEU A 139 -12.53 8.07 4.08
C LEU A 139 -11.66 7.69 5.28
N PHE A 140 -10.40 8.10 5.33
CA PHE A 140 -9.48 7.74 6.40
C PHE A 140 -9.47 8.81 7.49
N GLN A 141 -10.27 8.63 8.56
CA GLN A 141 -10.22 9.55 9.72
C GLN A 141 -8.91 9.41 10.49
N HIS A 142 -8.42 8.19 10.63
CA HIS A 142 -7.18 7.89 11.33
C HIS A 142 -6.46 6.70 10.70
N VAL A 143 -5.13 6.79 10.65
CA VAL A 143 -4.22 5.66 10.37
C VAL A 143 -3.04 5.81 11.32
N ASP A 144 -2.67 4.73 12.00
CA ASP A 144 -1.52 4.68 12.90
C ASP A 144 -0.22 4.84 12.10
N LYS A 145 0.25 6.08 12.04
CA LYS A 145 1.48 6.46 11.33
C LYS A 145 2.72 5.82 11.97
N GLN A 146 2.71 5.59 13.28
CA GLN A 146 3.86 5.00 13.96
C GLN A 146 3.98 3.53 13.57
N LYS A 147 2.87 2.78 13.60
CA LYS A 147 2.84 1.40 13.08
C LYS A 147 3.29 1.37 11.61
N PHE A 148 2.71 2.25 10.78
CA PHE A 148 3.01 2.34 9.34
C PHE A 148 4.51 2.52 9.06
N LEU A 149 5.19 3.43 9.77
CA LEU A 149 6.62 3.68 9.57
C LEU A 149 7.52 2.66 10.27
N SER A 150 7.01 1.93 11.26
CA SER A 150 7.79 0.93 12.00
C SER A 150 7.85 -0.44 11.32
N ILE A 151 6.84 -0.78 10.50
CA ILE A 151 6.82 -2.06 9.80
C ILE A 151 7.69 -1.95 8.54
N PRO A 152 8.74 -2.79 8.39
CA PRO A 152 9.70 -2.66 7.29
C PRO A 152 9.07 -2.68 5.89
N THR A 153 8.04 -3.50 5.66
CA THR A 153 7.40 -3.61 4.34
C THR A 153 6.60 -2.36 3.99
N PHE A 154 5.87 -1.78 4.95
CA PHE A 154 5.17 -0.51 4.77
C PHE A 154 6.13 0.67 4.57
N ALA A 155 7.18 0.77 5.38
CA ALA A 155 8.19 1.82 5.25
C ALA A 155 8.92 1.76 3.89
N ALA A 156 9.34 0.57 3.47
CA ALA A 156 9.99 0.37 2.18
C ALA A 156 9.03 0.60 1.01
N PHE A 157 7.76 0.17 1.11
CA PHE A 157 6.74 0.47 0.11
C PHE A 157 6.51 1.98 -0.02
N TYR A 158 6.42 2.70 1.10
CA TYR A 158 6.28 4.16 1.09
C TYR A 158 7.44 4.87 0.40
N ALA A 159 8.67 4.41 0.64
CA ALA A 159 9.88 4.90 -0.05
C ALA A 159 9.98 4.49 -1.52
N LEU A 160 9.09 3.62 -2.03
CA LEU A 160 8.94 3.44 -3.47
C LEU A 160 7.99 4.49 -4.04
N LEU A 161 6.96 4.89 -3.29
CA LEU A 161 5.89 5.76 -3.78
C LEU A 161 6.31 7.21 -4.01
N ASP A 162 7.36 7.69 -3.33
CA ASP A 162 7.87 9.07 -3.48
C ASP A 162 8.67 9.29 -4.77
N ASN A 163 9.17 8.21 -5.39
CA ASN A 163 9.81 8.25 -6.71
C ASN A 163 8.80 8.53 -7.84
N TYR A 164 7.52 8.20 -7.64
CA TYR A 164 6.50 8.33 -8.67
C TYR A 164 5.77 9.67 -8.58
N VAL A 165 6.35 10.70 -9.22
CA VAL A 165 5.67 11.98 -9.48
C VAL A 165 5.21 11.97 -10.93
N ASP A 166 3.91 12.20 -11.17
CA ASP A 166 3.22 12.30 -12.48
C ASP A 166 3.92 13.26 -13.48
N GLN A 167 5.10 12.89 -14.01
CA GLN A 167 5.78 13.58 -15.09
C GLN A 167 5.65 12.73 -16.34
N THR A 168 4.42 12.65 -16.85
CA THR A 168 4.12 12.05 -18.15
C THR A 168 5.01 12.68 -19.22
N GLY A 169 5.84 11.87 -19.89
CA GLY A 169 6.57 12.29 -21.09
C GLY A 169 8.10 12.37 -20.98
N ILE A 170 8.69 12.08 -19.81
CA ILE A 170 10.15 11.88 -19.68
C ILE A 170 10.42 10.38 -19.56
N ALA A 171 11.45 9.89 -20.26
CA ALA A 171 11.90 8.51 -20.05
C ALA A 171 12.44 8.37 -18.62
N GLU A 172 11.81 7.54 -17.81
CA GLU A 172 12.28 7.27 -16.45
C GLU A 172 13.65 6.60 -16.50
N GLN A 173 14.63 7.21 -15.84
CA GLN A 173 15.92 6.57 -15.61
C GLN A 173 15.93 6.06 -14.18
N VAL A 174 15.83 4.73 -14.01
CA VAL A 174 15.98 4.10 -12.70
C VAL A 174 17.38 4.39 -12.17
N THR A 175 17.44 5.25 -11.16
CA THR A 175 18.64 5.62 -10.42
C THR A 175 19.16 4.44 -9.60
N LYS A 176 20.40 4.54 -9.13
CA LYS A 176 20.95 3.53 -8.20
C LYS A 176 20.19 3.48 -6.88
N GLN A 177 19.60 4.60 -6.47
CA GLN A 177 18.83 4.70 -5.24
C GLN A 177 17.49 3.99 -5.38
N GLU A 178 16.72 4.29 -6.42
CA GLU A 178 15.43 3.62 -6.70
C GLU A 178 15.60 2.11 -6.77
N ARG A 179 16.63 1.63 -7.48
CA ARG A 179 16.96 0.20 -7.52
C ARG A 179 17.25 -0.37 -6.12
N GLN A 180 17.92 0.38 -5.25
CA GLN A 180 18.20 -0.05 -3.89
C GLN A 180 16.91 -0.11 -3.05
N GLU A 181 15.98 0.83 -3.25
CA GLU A 181 14.67 0.82 -2.60
C GLU A 181 13.83 -0.38 -3.04
N GLU A 182 13.83 -0.70 -4.34
CA GLU A 182 13.18 -1.91 -4.90
C GLU A 182 13.71 -3.19 -4.24
N PHE A 183 15.04 -3.34 -4.14
CA PHE A 183 15.65 -4.48 -3.47
C PHE A 183 15.31 -4.51 -1.98
N THR A 184 15.36 -3.37 -1.30
CA THR A 184 15.06 -3.26 0.13
C THR A 184 13.62 -3.68 0.42
N PHE A 185 12.67 -3.25 -0.43
CA PHE A 185 11.28 -3.66 -0.34
C PHE A 185 11.11 -5.17 -0.52
N LEU A 186 11.70 -5.76 -1.57
CA LEU A 186 11.60 -7.21 -1.80
C LEU A 186 12.28 -8.02 -0.68
N GLU A 187 13.38 -7.53 -0.11
CA GLU A 187 13.99 -8.17 1.06
C GLU A 187 13.10 -8.13 2.29
N ALA A 188 12.43 -6.99 2.54
CA ALA A 188 11.47 -6.87 3.63
C ALA A 188 10.30 -7.84 3.42
N VAL A 189 9.74 -7.90 2.22
CA VAL A 189 8.64 -8.81 1.86
C VAL A 189 9.02 -10.26 2.09
N MET A 190 10.22 -10.70 1.67
CA MET A 190 10.65 -12.10 1.83
C MET A 190 10.93 -12.52 3.28
N LYS A 191 11.10 -11.57 4.20
CA LYS A 191 11.22 -11.85 5.63
C LYS A 191 9.88 -12.14 6.31
N THR A 192 8.77 -11.77 5.68
CA THR A 192 7.42 -11.98 6.21
C THR A 192 6.95 -13.43 6.05
N ARG A 193 5.97 -13.83 6.87
CA ARG A 193 5.34 -15.14 6.75
C ARG A 193 4.66 -15.33 5.38
N VAL A 194 3.96 -14.30 4.90
CA VAL A 194 3.31 -14.25 3.58
C VAL A 194 4.31 -14.50 2.45
N GLY A 195 5.44 -13.78 2.45
CA GLY A 195 6.47 -13.91 1.41
C GLY A 195 7.08 -15.32 1.37
N GLN A 196 7.33 -15.92 2.54
CA GLN A 196 7.83 -17.29 2.64
C GLN A 196 6.79 -18.32 2.16
N MET A 197 5.53 -18.18 2.61
CA MET A 197 4.45 -19.06 2.20
C MET A 197 4.23 -19.04 0.69
N ALA A 198 4.24 -17.87 0.07
CA ALA A 198 4.07 -17.73 -1.37
C ALA A 198 5.20 -18.43 -2.16
N PHE A 199 6.46 -18.27 -1.73
CA PHE A 199 7.59 -18.95 -2.35
C PHE A 199 7.46 -20.48 -2.26
N GLU A 200 7.16 -21.01 -1.06
CA GLU A 200 7.01 -22.45 -0.86
C GLU A 200 5.83 -23.01 -1.66
N PHE A 201 4.72 -22.27 -1.75
CA PHE A 201 3.58 -22.67 -2.57
C PHE A 201 3.92 -22.69 -4.06
N ALA A 202 4.62 -21.67 -4.58
CA ALA A 202 5.06 -21.63 -5.96
C ALA A 202 6.00 -22.81 -6.30
N LYS A 203 6.87 -23.21 -5.36
CA LYS A 203 7.70 -24.41 -5.50
C LYS A 203 6.90 -25.70 -5.47
N ALA A 204 5.99 -25.86 -4.53
CA ALA A 204 5.13 -27.04 -4.41
C ALA A 204 4.28 -27.24 -5.68
N LYS A 205 3.82 -26.14 -6.30
CA LYS A 205 3.10 -26.16 -7.57
C LYS A 205 3.97 -26.33 -8.82
N GLN A 206 5.30 -26.38 -8.65
CA GLN A 206 6.28 -26.38 -9.74
C GLN A 206 6.13 -25.17 -10.69
N TRP A 207 5.51 -24.09 -10.21
CA TRP A 207 5.44 -22.82 -10.93
C TRP A 207 6.76 -22.06 -10.87
N PHE A 208 7.60 -22.41 -9.89
CA PHE A 208 8.95 -21.90 -9.75
C PHE A 208 9.87 -22.98 -9.18
N ASN A 209 11.07 -23.16 -9.75
CA ASN A 209 12.01 -24.22 -9.35
C ASN A 209 13.37 -23.68 -8.86
N GLY A 210 13.49 -22.36 -8.67
CA GLY A 210 14.74 -21.72 -8.27
C GLY A 210 14.96 -21.60 -6.76
N SER A 211 16.10 -21.02 -6.38
CA SER A 211 16.42 -20.62 -5.00
C SER A 211 15.64 -19.37 -4.57
N VAL A 212 15.72 -19.02 -3.28
CA VAL A 212 15.11 -17.80 -2.73
C VAL A 212 15.71 -16.54 -3.39
N GLU A 213 17.00 -16.55 -3.68
CA GLU A 213 17.67 -15.47 -4.42
C GLU A 213 17.12 -15.32 -5.83
N GLN A 214 16.92 -16.45 -6.52
CA GLN A 214 16.32 -16.45 -7.85
C GLN A 214 14.85 -16.03 -7.81
N TRP A 215 14.12 -16.35 -6.74
CA TRP A 215 12.75 -15.88 -6.54
C TRP A 215 12.70 -14.37 -6.36
N ARG A 216 13.58 -13.79 -5.55
CA ARG A 216 13.71 -12.32 -5.43
C ARG A 216 14.05 -11.66 -6.76
N ALA A 217 14.98 -12.23 -7.52
CA ALA A 217 15.31 -11.74 -8.86
C ALA A 217 14.10 -11.86 -9.83
N PHE A 218 13.31 -12.93 -9.72
CA PHE A 218 12.07 -13.10 -10.45
C PHE A 218 11.04 -12.03 -10.08
N LEU A 219 10.81 -11.78 -8.78
CA LEU A 219 9.91 -10.73 -8.32
C LEU A 219 10.36 -9.36 -8.82
N HIS A 220 11.65 -9.05 -8.71
CA HIS A 220 12.20 -7.80 -9.21
C HIS A 220 11.93 -7.64 -10.70
N LYS A 221 12.18 -8.70 -11.49
CA LYS A 221 11.91 -8.67 -12.92
C LYS A 221 10.41 -8.50 -13.22
N LEU A 222 9.54 -9.19 -12.47
CA LEU A 222 8.10 -9.15 -12.69
C LEU A 222 7.51 -7.77 -12.38
N TRP A 223 7.96 -7.13 -11.31
CA TRP A 223 7.32 -5.94 -10.76
C TRP A 223 7.99 -4.63 -11.16
N PHE A 224 9.30 -4.61 -11.33
CA PHE A 224 10.08 -3.37 -11.51
C PHE A 224 10.76 -3.25 -12.88
N THR A 225 10.60 -4.22 -13.79
CA THR A 225 11.10 -4.03 -15.16
C THR A 225 10.25 -2.99 -15.88
N LEU A 226 10.88 -1.91 -16.36
CA LEU A 226 10.22 -0.92 -17.19
C LEU A 226 9.86 -1.50 -18.56
N HIS A 227 8.67 -1.17 -19.06
CA HIS A 227 8.19 -1.63 -20.35
C HIS A 227 7.74 -0.46 -21.24
N LYS A 228 8.25 -0.44 -22.48
CA LYS A 228 7.78 0.48 -23.53
C LYS A 228 6.35 0.16 -23.92
N ARG A 229 5.40 1.01 -23.56
CA ARG A 229 4.02 0.95 -24.10
C ARG A 229 3.93 1.83 -25.35
N GLU A 230 3.09 1.44 -26.31
CA GLU A 230 2.93 2.08 -27.64
C GLU A 230 2.54 3.58 -27.61
N THR A 231 2.23 4.15 -26.44
CA THR A 231 2.01 5.59 -26.24
C THR A 231 2.68 6.03 -24.94
N HIS A 232 3.70 6.89 -25.06
CA HIS A 232 4.50 7.62 -24.06
C HIS A 232 4.49 7.11 -22.60
N GLY A 233 5.64 6.56 -22.17
CA GLY A 233 5.97 6.23 -20.78
C GLY A 233 6.49 4.80 -20.64
N ASP A 234 7.67 4.63 -20.04
CA ASP A 234 8.24 3.34 -19.66
C ASP A 234 7.78 3.02 -18.23
N THR A 235 6.53 2.59 -18.02
CA THR A 235 6.01 2.33 -16.65
C THR A 235 6.22 0.89 -16.21
N SER A 236 6.57 0.69 -14.94
CA SER A 236 6.68 -0.65 -14.35
C SER A 236 5.29 -1.23 -14.01
N PRO A 237 5.13 -2.55 -13.92
CA PRO A 237 3.89 -3.12 -13.42
C PRO A 237 3.57 -2.75 -11.97
N PHE A 238 4.59 -2.54 -11.13
CA PHE A 238 4.43 -2.03 -9.77
C PHE A 238 3.73 -0.67 -9.77
N GLU A 239 4.24 0.29 -10.54
CA GLU A 239 3.66 1.62 -10.68
C GLU A 239 2.20 1.54 -11.15
N HIS A 240 1.95 0.77 -12.22
CA HIS A 240 0.62 0.65 -12.79
C HIS A 240 -0.42 0.06 -11.82
N ILE A 241 -0.03 -0.95 -11.04
CA ILE A 241 -0.94 -1.69 -10.15
C ILE A 241 -1.11 -0.97 -8.80
N PHE A 242 -0.01 -0.49 -8.21
CA PHE A 242 0.00 0.07 -6.86
C PHE A 242 -0.16 1.59 -6.81
N VAL A 243 0.49 2.34 -7.72
CA VAL A 243 0.46 3.81 -7.72
C VAL A 243 -0.80 4.33 -8.43
N GLY A 244 -1.11 3.77 -9.60
CA GLY A 244 -2.16 4.28 -10.48
C GLY A 244 -1.73 5.51 -11.27
N GLU A 245 -2.35 5.74 -12.43
CA GLU A 245 -1.93 6.78 -13.37
C GLU A 245 -3.14 7.48 -14.02
N ILE A 246 -2.97 8.72 -14.47
CA ILE A 246 -3.96 9.41 -15.31
C ILE A 246 -3.56 9.26 -16.77
N ARG A 247 -4.34 8.49 -17.54
CA ARG A 247 -4.12 8.28 -18.97
C ARG A 247 -5.33 8.71 -19.77
N GLY A 248 -5.12 9.55 -20.79
CA GLY A 248 -6.21 10.05 -21.63
C GLY A 248 -7.29 10.81 -20.85
N GLY A 249 -6.92 11.43 -19.72
CA GLY A 249 -7.86 12.14 -18.83
C GLY A 249 -8.69 11.23 -17.91
N GLN A 250 -8.41 9.92 -17.89
CA GLN A 250 -9.05 8.94 -17.02
C GLN A 250 -8.06 8.40 -16.00
N VAL A 251 -8.55 8.14 -14.79
CA VAL A 251 -7.78 7.46 -13.74
C VAL A 251 -7.82 5.96 -14.01
N ILE A 252 -6.67 5.33 -14.23
CA ILE A 252 -6.53 3.89 -14.44
C ILE A 252 -5.65 3.27 -13.34
N GLY A 253 -5.88 2.00 -13.02
CA GLY A 253 -5.24 1.37 -11.86
C GLY A 253 -5.80 1.93 -10.56
N PHE A 254 -4.95 2.24 -9.58
CA PHE A 254 -5.27 2.96 -8.34
C PHE A 254 -6.23 2.23 -7.38
N HIS A 255 -5.88 0.99 -7.05
CA HIS A 255 -6.65 0.09 -6.19
C HIS A 255 -6.06 -0.09 -4.78
N ASN A 256 -4.79 0.25 -4.59
CA ASN A 256 -4.11 0.01 -3.33
C ASN A 256 -4.51 1.05 -2.27
N TRP A 257 -4.87 0.58 -1.08
CA TRP A 257 -5.40 1.45 -0.03
C TRP A 257 -4.35 2.43 0.51
N ILE A 258 -3.06 2.06 0.50
CA ILE A 258 -1.97 2.92 0.97
C ILE A 258 -1.87 4.13 0.04
N THR A 259 -1.90 3.92 -1.28
CA THR A 259 -1.84 5.02 -2.24
C THR A 259 -3.08 5.89 -2.20
N ILE A 260 -4.27 5.31 -1.99
CA ILE A 260 -5.51 6.06 -1.76
C ILE A 260 -5.40 6.93 -0.49
N PHE A 261 -4.99 6.34 0.63
CA PHE A 261 -4.79 7.05 1.92
C PHE A 261 -3.79 8.21 1.78
N LEU A 262 -2.65 7.95 1.14
CA LEU A 262 -1.64 8.98 0.92
C LEU A 262 -2.13 10.09 0.00
N ALA A 263 -2.89 9.77 -1.04
CA ALA A 263 -3.47 10.77 -1.93
C ALA A 263 -4.56 11.61 -1.24
N GLU A 264 -5.37 10.99 -0.37
CA GLU A 264 -6.39 11.69 0.43
C GLU A 264 -5.76 12.61 1.47
N SER A 265 -4.73 12.14 2.18
CA SER A 265 -3.97 12.97 3.14
C SER A 265 -3.27 14.17 2.48
N LYS A 266 -2.90 14.04 1.20
CA LYS A 266 -2.35 15.11 0.35
C LYS A 266 -3.44 16.01 -0.27
N ARG A 267 -4.73 15.73 -0.04
CA ARG A 267 -5.89 16.43 -0.63
C ARG A 267 -5.89 16.45 -2.16
N ILE A 268 -5.24 15.47 -2.77
CA ILE A 268 -5.28 15.25 -4.22
C ILE A 268 -6.24 14.13 -4.60
N LEU A 269 -6.78 13.42 -3.61
CA LEU A 269 -7.90 12.50 -3.74
C LEU A 269 -9.08 13.01 -2.91
N ASP A 270 -10.26 12.96 -3.51
CA ASP A 270 -11.55 13.35 -2.94
C ASP A 270 -12.47 12.13 -2.97
N TYR A 271 -12.67 11.50 -1.80
CA TYR A 271 -13.54 10.34 -1.65
C TYR A 271 -15.00 10.75 -1.83
N GLN A 272 -15.76 10.03 -2.65
CA GLN A 272 -17.14 10.39 -3.02
C GLN A 272 -18.20 9.39 -2.57
N GLY A 273 -17.84 8.48 -1.66
CA GLY A 273 -18.72 7.42 -1.16
C GLY A 273 -18.38 6.05 -1.73
N TYR A 274 -18.90 5.02 -1.04
CA TYR A 274 -18.75 3.64 -1.48
C TYR A 274 -19.85 3.26 -2.48
N ILE A 275 -19.57 2.24 -3.28
CA ILE A 275 -20.52 1.70 -4.25
C ILE A 275 -21.22 0.50 -3.64
N TRP A 276 -22.55 0.49 -3.70
CA TRP A 276 -23.33 -0.64 -3.21
C TRP A 276 -22.92 -1.96 -3.88
N PRO A 277 -22.64 -3.01 -3.11
CA PRO A 277 -22.48 -4.34 -3.68
C PRO A 277 -23.82 -4.79 -4.31
N ARG A 278 -23.76 -5.40 -5.50
CA ARG A 278 -24.95 -5.66 -6.34
C ARG A 278 -25.86 -6.78 -5.83
N ARG A 279 -25.40 -7.63 -4.90
CA ARG A 279 -26.19 -8.75 -4.41
C ARG A 279 -27.30 -8.29 -3.48
N ARG A 280 -28.49 -8.86 -3.64
CA ARG A 280 -29.68 -8.58 -2.82
C ARG A 280 -29.50 -8.82 -1.31
N HIS A 281 -28.43 -9.52 -0.93
CA HIS A 281 -28.11 -9.90 0.46
C HIS A 281 -26.65 -9.60 0.85
N SER A 282 -25.90 -8.87 0.03
CA SER A 282 -24.56 -8.42 0.48
C SER A 282 -24.75 -7.45 1.65
N ALA A 283 -24.06 -7.72 2.75
CA ALA A 283 -24.04 -6.82 3.89
C ALA A 283 -23.55 -5.44 3.45
N GLN A 284 -24.14 -4.40 4.03
CA GLN A 284 -23.60 -3.06 3.84
C GLN A 284 -22.20 -3.01 4.45
N PRO A 285 -21.22 -2.41 3.77
CA PRO A 285 -19.90 -2.29 4.35
C PRO A 285 -19.96 -1.41 5.60
N THR A 286 -19.12 -1.75 6.56
CA THR A 286 -18.97 -1.02 7.82
C THR A 286 -17.58 -0.39 7.89
N ASN A 287 -17.31 0.38 8.94
CA ASN A 287 -15.97 0.93 9.18
C ASN A 287 -14.93 -0.17 9.49
N ASP A 288 -15.38 -1.40 9.75
CA ASP A 288 -14.52 -2.57 10.02
C ASP A 288 -14.26 -3.42 8.77
N THR A 289 -14.86 -3.07 7.63
CA THR A 289 -14.74 -3.83 6.39
C THR A 289 -13.38 -3.60 5.71
N HIS A 290 -12.69 -4.68 5.37
CA HIS A 290 -11.44 -4.63 4.61
C HIS A 290 -11.67 -4.57 3.11
N LEU A 291 -12.73 -5.13 2.55
CA LEU A 291 -12.96 -5.08 1.09
C LEU A 291 -14.02 -4.03 0.75
N LEU A 292 -13.62 -2.96 0.04
CA LEU A 292 -14.53 -1.86 -0.33
C LEU A 292 -14.55 -1.58 -1.82
N LYS A 293 -15.74 -1.28 -2.37
CA LYS A 293 -15.89 -0.62 -3.67
C LYS A 293 -16.02 0.88 -3.44
N LEU A 294 -15.08 1.66 -3.95
CA LEU A 294 -14.95 3.09 -3.74
C LEU A 294 -15.17 3.87 -5.04
N GLN A 295 -15.68 5.08 -4.91
CA GLN A 295 -15.60 6.10 -5.95
C GLN A 295 -14.88 7.33 -5.40
N PHE A 296 -14.03 7.94 -6.21
CA PHE A 296 -13.30 9.15 -5.83
C PHE A 296 -12.90 9.98 -7.03
N LEU A 297 -12.53 11.24 -6.79
CA LEU A 297 -11.79 12.06 -7.75
C LEU A 297 -10.31 12.02 -7.38
N TYR A 298 -9.43 11.82 -8.37
CA TYR A 298 -7.99 11.98 -8.23
C TYR A 298 -7.55 13.13 -9.12
N ARG A 299 -6.96 14.18 -8.52
CA ARG A 299 -6.59 15.43 -9.20
C ARG A 299 -7.73 15.99 -10.07
N GLY A 300 -8.96 15.91 -9.57
CA GLY A 300 -10.17 16.34 -10.27
C GLY A 300 -10.67 15.41 -11.38
N LYS A 301 -10.02 14.27 -11.61
CA LYS A 301 -10.48 13.24 -12.56
C LYS A 301 -11.18 12.12 -11.81
N ARG A 302 -12.39 11.77 -12.27
CA ARG A 302 -13.21 10.74 -11.62
C ARG A 302 -12.66 9.35 -11.90
N LYS A 303 -12.52 8.55 -10.85
CA LYS A 303 -12.43 7.10 -10.92
C LYS A 303 -13.79 6.52 -10.57
N PRO A 304 -14.55 5.96 -11.54
CA PRO A 304 -15.95 5.58 -11.32
C PRO A 304 -16.11 4.42 -10.35
N LEU A 305 -15.12 3.52 -10.28
CA LEU A 305 -15.11 2.36 -9.42
C LEU A 305 -13.66 1.95 -9.11
N SER A 306 -13.37 1.72 -7.83
CA SER A 306 -12.15 1.07 -7.35
C SER A 306 -12.49 0.06 -6.28
N THR A 307 -12.22 -1.22 -6.51
CA THR A 307 -12.24 -2.19 -5.42
C THR A 307 -10.88 -2.16 -4.74
N SER A 308 -10.86 -2.05 -3.41
CA SER A 308 -9.65 -1.91 -2.60
C SER A 308 -9.72 -2.82 -1.38
N LEU A 309 -8.59 -3.46 -1.08
CA LEU A 309 -8.36 -4.16 0.18
C LEU A 309 -7.76 -3.15 1.17
N ILE A 310 -8.56 -2.65 2.09
CA ILE A 310 -8.17 -1.69 3.12
C ILE A 310 -7.38 -2.41 4.21
N GLY A 311 -6.26 -1.82 4.64
CA GLY A 311 -5.48 -2.29 5.79
C GLY A 311 -4.54 -3.47 5.51
N VAL A 312 -4.69 -4.20 4.40
CA VAL A 312 -3.79 -5.31 4.05
C VAL A 312 -2.35 -4.85 3.86
N SER A 313 -1.38 -5.72 4.10
CA SER A 313 0.02 -5.36 3.92
C SER A 313 0.45 -5.32 2.44
N PRO A 314 1.51 -4.56 2.09
CA PRO A 314 2.08 -4.56 0.74
C PRO A 314 2.50 -5.97 0.28
N GLU A 315 3.07 -6.78 1.16
CA GLU A 315 3.49 -8.15 0.88
C GLU A 315 2.32 -9.06 0.53
N PHE A 316 1.15 -8.88 1.17
CA PHE A 316 -0.06 -9.65 0.86
C PHE A 316 -0.51 -9.40 -0.57
N GLU A 317 -0.76 -8.15 -0.97
CA GLU A 317 -1.19 -7.83 -2.34
C GLU A 317 -0.12 -8.24 -3.38
N LEU A 318 1.16 -7.98 -3.10
CA LEU A 318 2.26 -8.35 -3.99
C LEU A 318 2.30 -9.87 -4.24
N MET A 319 2.17 -10.68 -3.19
CA MET A 319 2.19 -12.14 -3.31
C MET A 319 0.89 -12.68 -3.92
N LEU A 320 -0.26 -12.11 -3.56
CA LEU A 320 -1.56 -12.47 -4.12
C LEU A 320 -1.57 -12.36 -5.64
N TYR A 321 -1.13 -11.21 -6.16
CA TYR A 321 -1.06 -10.96 -7.60
C TYR A 321 0.06 -11.77 -8.27
N THR A 322 1.19 -12.00 -7.59
CA THR A 322 2.28 -12.84 -8.12
C THR A 322 1.85 -14.29 -8.32
N LEU A 323 1.17 -14.89 -7.34
CA LEU A 323 0.70 -16.27 -7.43
C LEU A 323 -0.44 -16.42 -8.43
N SER A 324 -1.34 -15.45 -8.45
CA SER A 324 -2.43 -15.39 -9.44
C SER A 324 -1.90 -15.25 -10.85
N TYR A 325 -0.85 -14.42 -11.05
CA TYR A 325 -0.08 -14.39 -12.28
C TYR A 325 0.44 -15.80 -12.59
N LEU A 326 1.28 -16.40 -11.74
CA LEU A 326 1.90 -17.71 -11.99
C LEU A 326 0.90 -18.81 -12.34
N SER A 327 -0.30 -18.79 -11.76
CA SER A 327 -1.38 -19.74 -12.07
C SER A 327 -1.81 -19.73 -13.55
N GLY A 328 -1.65 -18.61 -14.25
CA GLY A 328 -2.02 -18.43 -15.66
C GLY A 328 -3.53 -18.39 -15.94
N LYS A 329 -4.38 -18.42 -14.91
CA LYS A 329 -5.84 -18.54 -15.07
C LYS A 329 -6.54 -17.22 -15.45
N GLY A 330 -5.88 -16.07 -15.27
CA GLY A 330 -6.46 -14.74 -15.50
C GLY A 330 -7.44 -14.27 -14.42
N LYS A 331 -8.28 -15.18 -13.91
CA LYS A 331 -9.15 -14.98 -12.74
C LYS A 331 -9.00 -16.13 -11.75
N VAL A 332 -8.85 -15.81 -10.47
CA VAL A 332 -8.83 -16.77 -9.36
C VAL A 332 -9.91 -16.37 -8.36
N ASN A 333 -10.91 -17.21 -8.17
CA ASN A 333 -11.93 -16.97 -7.15
C ASN A 333 -11.38 -17.30 -5.77
N CYS A 334 -11.75 -16.50 -4.77
CA CYS A 334 -11.35 -16.65 -3.38
C CYS A 334 -12.39 -16.03 -2.45
N VAL A 335 -12.24 -16.28 -1.15
CA VAL A 335 -13.00 -15.59 -0.10
C VAL A 335 -12.00 -14.75 0.69
N LEU A 336 -12.27 -13.45 0.80
CA LEU A 336 -11.48 -12.50 1.59
C LEU A 336 -12.44 -11.66 2.43
N ASP A 337 -12.17 -11.51 3.72
CA ASP A 337 -13.04 -10.73 4.62
C ASP A 337 -14.51 -11.16 4.53
N ASP A 338 -14.75 -12.48 4.62
CA ASP A 338 -16.05 -13.14 4.47
C ASP A 338 -16.80 -12.83 3.16
N SER A 339 -16.09 -12.30 2.16
CA SER A 339 -16.65 -11.86 0.88
C SER A 339 -16.13 -12.69 -0.28
N ASP A 340 -17.07 -13.21 -1.09
CA ASP A 340 -16.74 -13.84 -2.37
C ASP A 340 -16.11 -12.80 -3.31
N CYS A 341 -14.88 -13.06 -3.75
CA CYS A 341 -14.17 -12.18 -4.66
C CYS A 341 -13.36 -12.96 -5.71
N GLY A 342 -12.91 -12.24 -6.72
CA GLY A 342 -12.02 -12.72 -7.76
C GLY A 342 -10.76 -11.86 -7.81
N VAL A 343 -9.60 -12.49 -7.75
CA VAL A 343 -8.33 -11.88 -8.11
C VAL A 343 -8.22 -11.89 -9.63
N ILE A 344 -8.24 -10.71 -10.23
CA ILE A 344 -8.09 -10.54 -11.68
C ILE A 344 -6.64 -10.16 -11.97
N VAL A 345 -5.99 -10.91 -12.84
CA VAL A 345 -4.64 -10.59 -13.33
C VAL A 345 -4.64 -10.67 -14.85
N HIS A 346 -4.52 -9.52 -15.50
CA HIS A 346 -4.32 -9.44 -16.92
C HIS A 346 -2.86 -9.72 -17.26
N ILE A 347 -2.65 -10.63 -18.20
CA ILE A 347 -1.33 -11.10 -18.60
C ILE A 347 -1.09 -10.66 -20.05
N ASN A 348 -0.02 -9.90 -20.25
CA ASN A 348 0.40 -9.43 -21.57
C ASN A 348 1.54 -10.31 -22.10
N GLY A 349 1.66 -10.40 -23.43
CA GLY A 349 2.70 -11.17 -24.10
C GLY A 349 2.49 -12.69 -24.00
N GLN A 350 3.46 -13.45 -24.52
CA GLN A 350 3.43 -14.92 -24.56
C GLN A 350 4.81 -15.53 -24.25
N GLY A 351 4.82 -16.77 -23.76
CA GLY A 351 6.03 -17.53 -23.48
C GLY A 351 6.95 -16.82 -22.48
N ALA A 352 8.23 -16.66 -22.84
CA ALA A 352 9.25 -16.02 -22.00
C ALA A 352 9.05 -14.50 -21.84
N ASN A 353 8.22 -13.87 -22.69
CA ASN A 353 7.92 -12.43 -22.68
C ASN A 353 6.59 -12.14 -21.96
N ARG A 354 6.11 -13.08 -21.15
CA ARG A 354 4.90 -12.90 -20.37
C ARG A 354 5.13 -11.86 -19.27
N MET A 355 4.21 -10.91 -19.15
CA MET A 355 4.29 -9.79 -18.22
C MET A 355 2.95 -9.60 -17.52
N ILE A 356 2.97 -9.05 -16.31
CA ILE A 356 1.75 -8.63 -15.63
C ILE A 356 1.32 -7.27 -16.18
N GLY A 357 0.09 -7.19 -16.66
CA GLY A 357 -0.50 -5.98 -17.23
C GLY A 357 -1.15 -5.14 -16.14
N SER A 358 -2.33 -5.57 -15.71
CA SER A 358 -3.07 -5.00 -14.57
C SER A 358 -3.50 -6.12 -13.62
N ALA A 359 -3.60 -5.79 -12.33
CA ALA A 359 -4.08 -6.71 -11.32
C ALA A 359 -4.94 -5.96 -10.30
N TYR A 360 -6.07 -6.56 -9.92
CA TYR A 360 -7.00 -5.97 -8.97
C TYR A 360 -7.96 -7.04 -8.44
N ILE A 361 -8.61 -6.73 -7.32
CA ILE A 361 -9.70 -7.54 -6.77
C ILE A 361 -11.03 -7.08 -7.36
N GLU A 362 -11.91 -8.03 -7.64
CA GLU A 362 -13.30 -7.80 -8.00
C GLU A 362 -14.18 -8.52 -6.98
N MET A 363 -15.08 -7.81 -6.30
CA MET A 363 -16.11 -8.53 -5.52
C MET A 363 -17.08 -9.20 -6.48
N SER A 364 -17.46 -10.43 -6.17
CA SER A 364 -18.43 -11.16 -6.96
C SER A 364 -19.80 -10.48 -6.88
N ASP A 365 -20.32 -10.04 -8.02
CA ASP A 365 -21.65 -9.46 -8.15
C ASP A 365 -22.78 -10.49 -7.97
#